data_AF-A0A519DW15-F1
#
_entry.id   AF-A0A519DW15-F1
#
_cell.length_a   1.000
_cell.length_b   1.000
_cell.length_c   1.000
_cell.angle_alpha   90.00
_cell.angle_beta   90.00
_cell.angle_gamma   90.00
#
_symmetry.space_group_name_H-M   'P 1'
#
loop_
_entity.id
_entity.type
_entity.pdbx_description
1 polymer ?
#
loop_
_entity_poly.entity_id
_entity_poly.type
_entity_poly.pdbx_seq_one_letter_code
_entity_poly.pdbx_strand_id
1 'polypeptide(L)'
;MKWREPWRESIKQSGMLRGSWRRLIRSYLTWLVVFAVIVVAYALAGTIAYEDVPGRLIEVALFAIVMALLLHGVWLLSPRKIDSGPRGIVVTKADEMLLIPWQAISSFRISRAILPGTLELLLRSGEAHSLVLAYDVQPFEISKEINQMTGGQV
;
A
#
# COMPACT_ATOMS: atom_id res chain seq x y z
N MET A 1 20.09 3.69 -2.81
CA MET A 1 20.05 3.79 -1.33
C MET A 1 18.67 3.35 -0.82
N LYS A 2 18.53 2.94 0.45
CA LYS A 2 17.22 2.59 1.03
C LYS A 2 16.65 3.80 1.78
N TRP A 3 15.76 4.56 1.17
CA TRP A 3 15.11 5.72 1.78
C TRP A 3 13.88 5.23 2.55
N ARG A 4 14.08 4.62 3.73
CA ARG A 4 12.94 4.06 4.49
C ARG A 4 12.12 5.18 5.11
N GLU A 5 10.82 5.26 4.86
CA GLU A 5 9.94 6.18 5.61
C GLU A 5 9.86 5.78 7.11
N PRO A 6 9.80 6.73 8.05
CA PRO A 6 9.57 6.42 9.45
C PRO A 6 8.16 5.82 9.62
N TRP A 7 8.06 4.69 10.30
CA TRP A 7 6.80 3.93 10.46
C TRP A 7 5.60 4.80 10.89
N ARG A 8 5.82 5.73 11.82
CA ARG A 8 4.78 6.65 12.33
C ARG A 8 4.18 7.58 11.27
N GLU A 9 4.96 7.96 10.27
CA GLU A 9 4.53 8.91 9.24
C GLU A 9 3.85 8.19 8.07
N SER A 10 4.23 6.93 7.82
CA SER A 10 3.55 6.06 6.85
C SER A 10 2.08 5.77 7.22
N ILE A 11 1.76 5.80 8.52
CA ILE A 11 0.40 5.63 9.05
C ILE A 11 -0.41 6.92 8.88
N LYS A 12 0.16 8.10 9.14
CA LYS A 12 -0.57 9.39 8.99
C LYS A 12 -1.01 9.63 7.55
N GLN A 13 -0.18 9.30 6.56
CA GLN A 13 -0.53 9.46 5.14
C GLN A 13 -1.51 8.41 4.61
N SER A 14 -1.69 7.30 5.34
CA SER A 14 -2.56 6.20 4.93
C SER A 14 -4.05 6.51 5.03
N GLY A 15 -4.42 7.53 5.80
CA GLY A 15 -5.81 7.89 6.09
C GLY A 15 -6.59 8.55 4.94
N MET A 16 -5.96 8.91 3.82
CA MET A 16 -6.61 9.71 2.75
C MET A 16 -6.86 8.99 1.42
N LEU A 17 -6.55 7.69 1.29
CA LEU A 17 -6.67 7.00 0.00
C LEU A 17 -8.04 6.34 -0.18
N ARG A 18 -8.82 6.82 -1.17
CA ARG A 18 -10.02 6.17 -1.75
C ARG A 18 -9.80 4.67 -2.07
N GLY A 19 -8.56 4.21 -2.23
CA GLY A 19 -8.20 2.80 -2.43
C GLY A 19 -8.38 1.90 -1.18
N SER A 20 -8.38 2.48 0.02
CA SER A 20 -8.50 1.76 1.29
C SER A 20 -9.82 0.99 1.40
N TRP A 21 -10.93 1.65 1.12
CA TRP A 21 -12.27 1.03 1.14
C TRP A 21 -12.44 -0.06 0.08
N ARG A 22 -11.93 0.16 -1.14
CA ARG A 22 -11.97 -0.87 -2.20
C ARG A 22 -11.22 -2.12 -1.81
N ARG A 23 -10.06 -1.96 -1.17
CA ARG A 23 -9.24 -3.07 -0.65
C ARG A 23 -9.96 -3.83 0.46
N LEU A 24 -10.58 -3.12 1.42
CA LEU A 24 -11.36 -3.75 2.48
C LEU A 24 -12.52 -4.59 1.91
N ILE A 25 -13.29 -4.02 0.97
CA ILE A 25 -14.41 -4.71 0.32
C ILE A 25 -13.92 -5.93 -0.47
N ARG A 26 -12.84 -5.78 -1.25
CA ARG A 26 -12.26 -6.90 -2.01
C ARG A 26 -11.78 -8.02 -1.09
N SER A 27 -11.14 -7.66 0.03
CA SER A 27 -10.69 -8.61 1.04
C SER A 27 -11.86 -9.33 1.68
N TYR A 28 -12.92 -8.61 2.04
CA TYR A 28 -14.15 -9.19 2.59
C TYR A 28 -14.80 -10.18 1.63
N LEU A 29 -15.01 -9.79 0.36
CA LEU A 29 -15.59 -10.66 -0.65
C LEU A 29 -14.75 -11.93 -0.87
N THR A 30 -13.42 -11.80 -0.87
CA THR A 30 -12.52 -12.94 -1.02
C THR A 30 -12.72 -13.95 0.11
N TRP A 31 -12.69 -13.49 1.36
CA TRP A 31 -12.89 -14.37 2.52
C TRP A 31 -14.30 -14.96 2.59
N LEU A 32 -15.31 -14.17 2.23
CA LEU A 32 -16.69 -14.63 2.18
C LEU A 32 -16.85 -15.79 1.19
N VAL A 33 -16.25 -15.69 -0.01
CA VAL A 33 -16.26 -16.79 -0.99
C VAL A 33 -15.51 -18.00 -0.45
N VAL A 34 -14.31 -17.82 0.10
CA VAL A 34 -13.50 -18.93 0.64
C VAL A 34 -14.27 -19.70 1.72
N PHE A 35 -14.85 -18.99 2.69
CA PHE A 35 -15.60 -19.62 3.78
C PHE A 35 -16.93 -20.21 3.32
N ALA A 36 -17.63 -19.58 2.37
CA ALA A 36 -18.84 -20.16 1.79
C ALA A 36 -18.55 -21.48 1.06
N VAL A 37 -17.46 -21.56 0.30
CA VAL A 37 -17.02 -22.80 -0.34
C VAL A 37 -16.70 -23.88 0.68
N ILE A 38 -16.07 -23.52 1.80
CA ILE A 38 -15.81 -24.46 2.91
C ILE A 38 -17.13 -24.98 3.48
N VAL A 39 -18.10 -24.12 3.80
CA VAL A 39 -19.40 -24.56 4.34
C VAL A 39 -20.12 -25.50 3.38
N VAL A 40 -20.13 -25.17 2.08
CA VAL A 40 -20.73 -26.04 1.06
C VAL A 40 -20.00 -27.39 0.98
N ALA A 41 -18.67 -27.39 1.02
CA ALA A 41 -17.89 -28.63 1.02
C ALA A 41 -18.17 -29.51 2.25
N TYR A 42 -18.31 -28.89 3.44
CA TYR A 42 -18.68 -29.59 4.67
C TYR A 42 -20.10 -30.20 4.58
N ALA A 43 -21.06 -29.49 4.00
CA ALA A 43 -22.40 -30.02 3.76
C ALA A 43 -22.38 -31.20 2.78
N LEU A 44 -21.62 -31.09 1.69
CA LEU A 44 -21.46 -32.17 0.70
C LEU A 44 -20.75 -33.40 1.30
N ALA A 45 -19.83 -33.19 2.24
CA ALA A 45 -19.17 -34.26 2.98
C ALA A 45 -20.06 -34.90 4.08
N GLY A 46 -21.29 -34.42 4.26
CA GLY A 46 -22.22 -34.92 5.28
C GLY A 46 -21.84 -34.55 6.72
N THR A 47 -20.90 -33.63 6.90
CA THR A 47 -20.44 -33.19 8.24
C THR A 47 -21.40 -32.21 8.91
N ILE A 48 -22.25 -31.53 8.12
CA ILE A 48 -23.33 -30.66 8.59
C ILE A 48 -24.59 -30.96 7.79
N ALA A 49 -25.76 -30.79 8.41
CA ALA A 49 -27.04 -30.95 7.72
C ALA A 49 -27.27 -29.78 6.74
N TYR A 50 -27.91 -30.05 5.61
CA TYR A 50 -28.20 -29.02 4.59
C TYR A 50 -29.10 -27.89 5.13
N GLU A 51 -29.96 -28.19 6.09
CA GLU A 51 -30.85 -27.23 6.76
C GLU A 51 -30.08 -26.22 7.63
N ASP A 52 -28.87 -26.56 8.09
CA ASP A 52 -28.03 -25.67 8.91
C ASP A 52 -27.18 -24.70 8.06
N VAL A 53 -27.06 -24.96 6.76
CA VAL A 53 -26.21 -24.17 5.83
C VAL A 53 -26.57 -22.68 5.86
N PRO A 54 -27.85 -22.25 5.81
CA PRO A 54 -28.18 -20.83 5.88
C PRO A 54 -27.71 -20.16 7.18
N GLY A 55 -27.82 -20.85 8.32
CA GLY A 55 -27.34 -20.35 9.61
C GLY A 55 -25.81 -20.20 9.62
N ARG A 56 -25.09 -21.18 9.07
CA ARG A 56 -23.63 -21.14 8.95
C ARG A 56 -23.14 -20.05 7.99
N LEU A 57 -23.90 -19.71 6.95
CA LEU A 57 -23.54 -18.62 6.04
C LEU A 57 -23.55 -17.25 6.72
N ILE A 58 -24.38 -17.04 7.76
CA ILE A 58 -24.36 -15.81 8.57
C ILE A 58 -23.06 -15.74 9.38
N GLU A 59 -22.66 -16.85 10.00
CA GLU A 59 -21.38 -16.94 10.74
C GLU A 59 -20.19 -16.67 9.80
N VAL A 60 -20.23 -17.23 8.59
CA VAL A 60 -19.23 -16.99 7.54
C VAL A 60 -19.07 -15.51 7.22
N ALA A 61 -20.18 -14.76 7.11
CA ALA A 61 -20.10 -13.33 6.87
C ALA A 61 -19.38 -12.59 8.02
N LEU A 62 -19.67 -12.95 9.27
CA LEU A 62 -18.98 -12.39 10.43
C LEU A 62 -17.47 -12.69 10.40
N PHE A 63 -17.09 -13.94 10.16
CA PHE A 63 -15.69 -14.35 10.06
C PHE A 63 -14.97 -13.63 8.91
N ALA A 64 -15.63 -13.47 7.76
CA ALA A 64 -15.09 -12.73 6.63
C ALA A 64 -14.84 -11.25 6.96
N ILE A 65 -15.73 -10.60 7.73
CA ILE A 65 -15.52 -9.22 8.22
C ILE A 65 -14.28 -9.16 9.12
N VAL A 66 -14.17 -10.04 10.11
CA VAL A 66 -13.03 -10.07 11.04
C VAL A 66 -11.71 -10.27 10.28
N MET A 67 -11.66 -11.21 9.35
CA MET A 67 -10.46 -11.45 8.54
C MET A 67 -10.11 -10.26 7.64
N ALA A 68 -11.12 -9.62 7.04
CA ALA A 68 -10.91 -8.42 6.23
C ALA A 68 -10.35 -7.26 7.06
N LEU A 69 -10.86 -7.05 8.28
CA LEU A 69 -10.36 -6.03 9.20
C LEU A 69 -8.94 -6.35 9.67
N LEU A 70 -8.62 -7.62 9.97
CA LEU A 70 -7.27 -8.03 10.35
C LEU A 70 -6.27 -7.76 9.23
N LEU A 71 -6.56 -8.19 8.00
CA LEU A 71 -5.69 -7.93 6.85
C LEU A 71 -5.58 -6.44 6.55
N HIS A 72 -6.68 -5.71 6.67
CA HIS A 72 -6.67 -4.26 6.51
C HIS A 72 -5.81 -3.58 7.57
N GLY A 73 -5.89 -4.02 8.83
CA GLY A 73 -5.04 -3.55 9.93
C GLY A 73 -3.56 -3.83 9.67
N VAL A 74 -3.22 -5.04 9.21
CA VAL A 74 -1.83 -5.38 8.83
C VAL A 74 -1.34 -4.48 7.70
N TRP A 75 -2.16 -4.23 6.68
CA TRP A 75 -1.81 -3.32 5.59
C TRP A 75 -1.62 -1.88 6.08
N LEU A 76 -2.52 -1.40 6.94
CA LEU A 76 -2.48 -0.05 7.50
C LEU A 76 -1.23 0.18 8.34
N LEU A 77 -0.86 -0.84 9.13
CA LEU A 77 0.33 -0.85 9.98
C LEU A 77 1.61 -1.23 9.23
N SER A 78 1.51 -1.67 7.97
CA SER A 78 2.70 -1.98 7.19
C SER A 78 3.48 -0.70 6.89
N PRO A 79 4.78 -0.64 7.22
CA PRO A 79 5.60 0.48 6.81
C PRO A 79 5.61 0.60 5.30
N ARG A 80 5.49 1.84 4.82
CA ARG A 80 5.84 2.18 3.45
C ARG A 80 7.37 2.25 3.35
N LYS A 81 7.92 1.73 2.27
CA LYS A 81 9.36 1.73 1.98
C LYS A 81 9.58 2.41 0.63
N ILE A 82 10.58 3.29 0.57
CA ILE A 82 10.99 3.92 -0.67
C ILE A 82 12.43 3.48 -0.93
N ASP A 83 12.67 2.88 -2.09
CA ASP A 83 13.98 2.43 -2.52
C ASP A 83 14.28 3.03 -3.89
N SER A 84 15.51 3.50 -4.09
CA SER A 84 15.98 3.89 -5.42
C SER A 84 16.49 2.66 -6.16
N GLY A 85 15.95 2.40 -7.36
CA GLY A 85 16.32 1.29 -8.22
C GLY A 85 16.95 1.78 -9.55
N PRO A 86 17.53 0.86 -10.34
CA PRO A 86 18.17 1.23 -11.61
C PRO A 86 17.20 1.79 -12.65
N ARG A 87 15.89 1.48 -12.53
CA ARG A 87 14.85 1.92 -13.48
C ARG A 87 13.97 3.05 -12.96
N GLY A 88 14.04 3.38 -11.67
CA GLY A 88 13.18 4.38 -11.07
C GLY A 88 13.15 4.32 -9.55
N ILE A 89 12.30 5.16 -8.97
CA ILE A 89 11.97 5.13 -7.53
C ILE A 89 10.90 4.05 -7.32
N VAL A 90 11.19 3.10 -6.44
CA VAL A 90 10.29 2.03 -6.04
C VAL A 90 9.68 2.39 -4.70
N VAL A 91 8.36 2.47 -4.67
CA VAL A 91 7.60 2.68 -3.44
C VAL A 91 6.81 1.42 -3.14
N THR A 92 7.14 0.76 -2.04
CA THR A 92 6.48 -0.48 -1.62
C THR A 92 5.66 -0.23 -0.35
N LYS A 93 4.41 -0.67 -0.33
CA LYS A 93 3.57 -0.68 0.87
C LYS A 93 2.80 -1.99 0.93
N ALA A 94 3.14 -2.84 1.90
CA ALA A 94 2.63 -4.21 2.00
C ALA A 94 2.83 -4.97 0.67
N ASP A 95 1.74 -5.23 -0.06
CA ASP A 95 1.68 -5.90 -1.36
C ASP A 95 1.62 -4.93 -2.56
N GLU A 96 1.45 -3.63 -2.35
CA GLU A 96 1.48 -2.63 -3.40
C GLU A 96 2.90 -2.19 -3.71
N MET A 97 3.26 -2.21 -5.00
CA MET A 97 4.53 -1.69 -5.51
C MET A 97 4.24 -0.68 -6.60
N LEU A 98 4.66 0.57 -6.37
CA LEU A 98 4.63 1.64 -7.36
C LEU A 98 6.06 1.85 -7.85
N LEU A 99 6.27 1.73 -9.16
CA LEU A 99 7.53 2.11 -9.81
C LEU A 99 7.32 3.44 -10.51
N ILE A 100 8.09 4.45 -10.10
CA ILE A 100 8.15 5.76 -10.75
C ILE A 100 9.42 5.78 -11.62
N PRO A 101 9.32 5.66 -12.95
CA PRO A 101 10.50 5.61 -13.82
C PRO A 101 11.27 6.93 -13.78
N TRP A 102 12.60 6.88 -13.83
CA TRP A 102 13.43 8.11 -13.84
C TRP A 102 13.05 9.06 -14.98
N GLN A 103 12.78 8.50 -16.16
CA GLN A 103 12.40 9.25 -17.36
C GLN A 103 11.03 9.94 -17.22
N ALA A 104 10.17 9.44 -16.34
CA ALA A 104 8.85 10.01 -16.11
C ALA A 104 8.90 11.26 -15.23
N ILE A 105 9.99 11.48 -14.49
CA ILE A 105 10.15 12.64 -13.60
C ILE A 105 10.47 13.87 -14.45
N SER A 106 9.67 14.93 -14.30
CA SER A 106 9.88 16.22 -14.98
C SER A 106 10.52 17.25 -14.06
N SER A 107 10.19 17.25 -12.78
CA SER A 107 10.80 18.11 -11.76
C SER A 107 10.65 17.49 -10.38
N PHE A 108 11.50 17.89 -9.45
CA PHE A 108 11.38 17.52 -8.04
C PHE A 108 11.57 18.72 -7.14
N ARG A 109 10.92 18.70 -5.98
CA ARG A 109 11.08 19.69 -4.91
C ARG A 109 11.23 18.96 -3.60
N ILE A 110 12.20 19.36 -2.79
CA ILE A 110 12.34 18.87 -1.42
C ILE A 110 11.90 19.98 -0.48
N SER A 111 10.76 19.81 0.17
CA SER A 111 10.28 20.73 1.20
C SER A 111 10.69 20.25 2.58
N ARG A 112 11.36 21.12 3.34
CA ARG A 112 11.69 20.91 4.76
C ARG A 112 10.77 21.71 5.70
N ALA A 113 9.67 22.27 5.19
CA ALA A 113 8.82 23.18 5.96
C ALA A 113 8.27 22.54 7.25
N ILE A 114 8.12 21.21 7.27
CA ILE A 114 7.71 20.44 8.44
C ILE A 114 8.56 19.17 8.44
N LEU A 115 9.28 18.89 9.53
CA LEU A 115 9.91 17.59 9.73
C LEU A 115 8.80 16.53 9.93
N PRO A 116 8.84 15.39 9.23
CA PRO A 116 9.86 14.94 8.26
C PRO A 116 9.71 15.60 6.89
N GLY A 117 10.84 15.88 6.23
CA GLY A 117 10.85 16.53 4.91
C GLY A 117 10.11 15.73 3.84
N THR A 118 9.48 16.42 2.90
CA THR A 118 8.72 15.82 1.80
C THR A 118 9.46 16.00 0.48
N LEU A 119 9.59 14.91 -0.29
CA LEU A 119 9.99 14.92 -1.68
C LEU A 119 8.72 14.95 -2.54
N GLU A 120 8.50 16.06 -3.21
CA GLU A 120 7.45 16.23 -4.20
C GLU A 120 8.04 15.96 -5.58
N LEU A 121 7.47 14.99 -6.29
CA LEU A 121 7.83 14.65 -7.66
C LEU A 121 6.69 15.08 -8.58
N LEU A 122 7.01 15.85 -9.61
CA LEU A 122 6.11 16.09 -10.73
C LEU A 122 6.51 15.13 -11.85
N LEU A 123 5.53 14.39 -12.38
CA LEU A 123 5.71 13.55 -13.55
C LEU A 123 5.41 14.34 -14.82
N ARG A 124 6.04 13.95 -15.93
CA ARG A 124 5.76 14.46 -17.28
C ARG A 124 4.30 14.25 -17.71
N SER A 125 3.61 13.28 -17.10
CA SER A 125 2.17 13.05 -17.28
C SER A 125 1.29 14.11 -16.63
N GLY A 126 1.85 14.99 -15.78
CA GLY A 126 1.12 15.95 -14.95
C GLY A 126 0.69 15.41 -13.59
N GLU A 127 0.97 14.13 -13.29
CA GLU A 127 0.71 13.54 -11.97
C GLU A 127 1.76 14.02 -10.95
N ALA A 128 1.31 14.34 -9.73
CA ALA A 128 2.18 14.73 -8.63
C ALA A 128 2.20 13.63 -7.55
N HIS A 129 3.41 13.25 -7.12
CA HIS A 129 3.60 12.33 -6.02
C HIS A 129 4.32 13.02 -4.86
N SER A 130 3.71 12.99 -3.68
CA SER A 130 4.38 13.37 -2.43
C SER A 130 4.90 12.13 -1.72
N LEU A 131 6.20 12.13 -1.45
CA LEU A 131 6.92 11.09 -0.75
C LEU A 131 7.47 11.69 0.54
N VAL A 132 7.24 11.05 1.68
CA VAL A 132 7.85 11.52 2.93
C VAL A 132 9.23 10.91 3.00
N LEU A 133 10.21 11.71 3.39
CA LEU A 133 11.57 11.22 3.59
C LEU A 133 11.77 10.95 5.08
N ALA A 134 12.56 9.93 5.42
CA ALA A 134 12.96 9.78 6.81
C ALA A 134 13.92 10.87 7.26
N TYR A 135 13.95 11.05 8.58
CA TYR A 135 14.77 12.03 9.28
C TYR A 135 16.27 11.87 9.04
N ASP A 136 16.73 10.65 8.74
CA ASP A 136 18.12 10.30 8.51
C ASP A 136 18.56 10.46 7.05
N VAL A 137 17.63 10.66 6.11
CA VAL A 137 17.96 10.79 4.69
C VAL A 137 18.38 12.22 4.38
N GLN A 138 19.62 12.37 3.87
CA GLN A 138 20.15 13.66 3.50
C GLN A 138 19.55 14.13 2.15
N PRO A 139 18.92 15.32 2.08
CA PRO A 139 18.36 15.84 0.83
C PRO A 139 19.38 15.98 -0.28
N PHE A 140 20.63 16.30 0.08
CA PHE A 140 21.71 16.43 -0.89
C PHE A 140 21.99 15.11 -1.63
N GLU A 141 21.97 13.98 -0.91
CA GLU A 141 22.16 12.66 -1.51
C GLU A 141 21.00 12.31 -2.46
N ILE A 142 19.77 12.63 -2.08
CA ILE A 142 18.58 12.46 -2.92
C ILE A 142 18.70 13.29 -4.20
N SER A 143 18.98 14.59 -4.08
CA SER A 143 19.12 15.48 -5.23
C SER A 143 20.24 15.03 -6.16
N LYS A 144 21.38 14.60 -5.60
CA LYS A 144 22.50 14.06 -6.36
C LYS A 144 22.11 12.80 -7.12
N GLU A 145 21.42 11.86 -6.46
CA GLU A 145 21.00 10.61 -7.08
C GLU A 145 19.94 10.83 -8.17
N ILE A 146 18.94 11.70 -7.94
CA ILE A 146 17.95 12.06 -8.95
C ILE A 146 18.66 12.67 -10.17
N ASN A 147 19.53 13.65 -9.97
CA ASN A 147 20.25 14.30 -11.07
C ASN A 147 21.17 13.33 -11.83
N GLN A 148 21.82 12.39 -11.14
CA GLN A 148 22.62 11.35 -11.79
C GLN A 148 21.77 10.42 -12.65
N MET A 149 20.61 10.00 -12.13
CA MET A 149 19.74 9.02 -12.79
C MET A 149 18.88 9.61 -13.90
N THR A 150 18.59 10.92 -13.86
CA THR A 150 17.86 11.64 -14.90
C THR A 150 18.79 12.30 -15.93
N GLY A 151 20.11 12.17 -15.78
CA GLY A 151 21.09 12.79 -16.66
C GLY A 151 21.13 14.32 -16.58
N GLY A 152 20.74 14.90 -15.44
CA GLY A 152 20.70 16.35 -15.21
C GLY A 152 19.59 17.09 -15.96
N GLN A 153 18.58 16.38 -16.47
CA GLN A 153 17.48 16.94 -17.26
C GLN A 153 16.28 17.44 -16.40
N VAL A 154 16.42 17.41 -15.08
CA VAL A 154 15.34 17.62 -14.09
C VAL A 154 15.78 18.65 -13.07
#